data_AF-A0AAU8TRM7-F1
#
_entry.id   AF-A0AAU8TRM7-F1
#
_cell.length_a   1.000
_cell.length_b   1.000
_cell.length_c   1.000
_cell.angle_alpha   90.00
_cell.angle_beta   90.00
_cell.angle_gamma   90.00
#
_symmetry.space_group_name_H-M   'P 1'
#
loop_
_entity.id
_entity.type
_entity.pdbx_description
1 polymer ?
#
loop_
_entity_poly.entity_id
_entity_poly.type
_entity_poly.pdbx_seq_one_letter_code
_entity_poly.pdbx_strand_id
1 'polypeptide(L)'
;MDCADAGYTAVEKCEEHEGREVIWQIAARRSTYKKHEKQSALYKAIRKIEKTKAQVREKVEHPFRVIKRQFGYENVRFRGVAKNTAQMVTLFALSNLWMARRHLVSDP
;
A
#
# COMPACT_ATOMS: atom_id res chain seq x y z
N MET A 1 3.05 13.89 3.10
CA MET A 1 2.76 13.53 1.69
C MET A 1 2.09 12.18 1.76
N ASP A 2 0.79 12.16 1.48
CA ASP A 2 -0.06 11.01 1.80
C ASP A 2 -0.55 10.34 0.52
N CYS A 3 -0.28 9.04 0.41
CA CYS A 3 -0.63 8.24 -0.76
C CYS A 3 -1.99 7.58 -0.55
N ALA A 4 -2.90 7.77 -1.50
CA ALA A 4 -4.26 7.24 -1.42
C ALA A 4 -4.70 6.58 -2.72
N ASP A 5 -5.67 5.67 -2.64
CA ASP A 5 -6.24 5.03 -3.82
C ASP A 5 -7.24 5.93 -4.55
N ALA A 6 -7.72 5.48 -5.71
CA ALA A 6 -8.59 6.25 -6.59
C ALA A 6 -10.02 6.51 -6.03
N GLY A 7 -10.36 5.97 -4.86
CA GLY A 7 -11.53 6.31 -4.07
C GLY A 7 -11.40 7.67 -3.38
N TYR A 8 -10.18 8.10 -3.08
CA TYR A 8 -9.89 9.36 -2.38
C TYR A 8 -9.72 10.57 -3.32
N THR A 9 -10.25 10.49 -4.55
CA THR A 9 -10.12 11.59 -5.53
C THR A 9 -10.78 12.89 -5.03
N ALA A 10 -11.74 12.81 -4.11
CA ALA A 10 -12.40 13.97 -3.53
C ALA A 10 -11.86 14.39 -2.15
N VAL A 11 -10.73 13.82 -1.69
CA VAL A 11 -10.17 14.05 -0.35
C VAL A 11 -9.85 15.53 -0.10
N GLU A 12 -9.47 16.27 -1.14
CA GLU A 12 -9.20 17.71 -1.05
C GLU A 12 -10.46 18.55 -0.77
N LYS A 13 -11.66 17.99 -0.99
CA LYS A 13 -12.95 18.67 -0.77
C LYS A 13 -13.58 18.34 0.58
N CYS A 14 -12.95 17.49 1.38
CA CYS A 14 -13.46 17.11 2.69
C CYS A 14 -13.20 18.22 3.72
N GLU A 15 -14.26 18.71 4.37
CA GLU A 15 -14.18 19.72 5.44
C GLU A 15 -13.24 19.29 6.58
N GLU A 16 -13.11 17.99 6.85
CA GLU A 16 -12.18 17.42 7.83
C GLU A 16 -10.68 17.67 7.52
N HIS A 17 -10.36 18.10 6.31
CA HIS A 17 -9.00 18.39 5.85
C HIS A 17 -8.78 19.88 5.54
N GLU A 18 -9.79 20.72 5.81
CA GLU A 18 -9.69 22.16 5.67
C GLU A 18 -8.62 22.71 6.64
N GLY A 19 -7.61 23.41 6.11
CA GLY A 19 -6.49 23.95 6.89
C GLY A 19 -5.30 23.01 7.12
N ARG A 20 -5.29 21.78 6.55
CA ARG A 20 -4.12 20.90 6.60
C ARG A 20 -3.24 21.08 5.37
N GLU A 21 -1.95 21.37 5.57
CA GLU A 21 -0.97 21.44 4.49
C GLU A 21 -0.44 20.04 4.15
N VAL A 22 -1.23 19.27 3.38
CA VAL A 22 -0.90 17.89 2.98
C VAL A 22 -0.85 17.77 1.46
N ILE A 23 0.29 17.31 0.93
CA ILE A 23 0.40 16.92 -0.48
C ILE A 23 -0.17 15.51 -0.65
N TRP A 24 -1.32 15.41 -1.30
CA TRP A 24 -1.95 14.13 -1.63
C TRP A 24 -1.39 13.54 -2.92
N GLN A 25 -1.07 12.25 -2.88
CA GLN A 25 -0.68 11.46 -4.04
C GLN A 25 -1.72 10.39 -4.30
N ILE A 26 -2.78 10.80 -4.98
CA ILE A 26 -3.91 9.93 -5.30
C ILE A 26 -3.56 9.13 -6.56
N ALA A 27 -3.87 7.83 -6.54
CA ALA A 27 -3.73 6.97 -7.71
C ALA A 27 -4.69 7.40 -8.82
N ALA A 28 -4.16 7.68 -10.01
CA ALA A 28 -4.99 8.11 -11.13
C ALA A 28 -5.78 6.94 -11.72
N ARG A 29 -7.07 7.16 -12.03
CA ARG A 29 -7.87 6.16 -12.73
C ARG A 29 -7.34 5.96 -14.15
N ARG A 30 -7.28 4.70 -14.59
CA ARG A 30 -6.82 4.35 -15.93
C ARG A 30 -7.64 5.02 -17.03
N SER A 31 -8.94 5.22 -16.81
CA SER A 31 -9.85 5.90 -17.75
C SER A 31 -9.47 7.36 -18.01
N THR A 32 -8.82 8.04 -17.06
CA THR A 32 -8.49 9.46 -17.15
C THR A 32 -7.43 9.72 -18.21
N TYR A 33 -6.34 8.93 -18.22
CA TYR A 33 -5.23 9.12 -19.15
C TYR A 33 -5.27 8.22 -20.38
N LYS A 34 -6.17 7.21 -20.43
CA LYS A 34 -6.41 6.39 -21.64
C LYS A 34 -6.96 7.21 -22.82
N LYS A 35 -7.46 8.43 -22.55
CA LYS A 35 -7.92 9.38 -23.59
C LYS A 35 -6.76 9.88 -24.46
N HIS A 36 -5.53 9.85 -23.96
CA HIS A 36 -4.35 10.19 -24.74
C HIS A 36 -3.88 9.01 -25.59
N GLU A 37 -3.30 9.30 -26.75
CA GLU A 37 -2.68 8.29 -27.59
C GLU A 37 -1.55 7.58 -26.84
N LYS A 38 -1.47 6.25 -26.95
CA LYS A 38 -0.45 5.45 -26.23
C LYS A 38 0.99 5.84 -26.58
N GLN A 39 1.22 6.38 -27.77
CA GLN A 39 2.54 6.81 -28.23
C GLN A 39 2.93 8.18 -27.67
N SER A 40 1.95 8.98 -27.23
CA SER A 40 2.16 10.31 -26.66
C SER A 40 3.12 10.27 -25.47
N ALA A 41 4.01 11.26 -25.42
CA ALA A 41 4.93 11.45 -24.30
C ALA A 41 4.17 11.61 -22.96
N LEU A 42 3.03 12.29 -22.99
CA LEU A 42 2.18 12.53 -21.83
C LEU A 42 1.63 11.21 -21.26
N TYR A 43 1.10 10.33 -22.12
CA TYR A 43 0.60 9.01 -21.70
C TYR A 43 1.72 8.17 -21.03
N LYS A 44 2.91 8.15 -21.63
CA LYS A 44 4.07 7.43 -21.11
C LYS A 44 4.52 7.98 -19.75
N ALA A 45 4.55 9.31 -19.59
CA ALA A 45 4.91 9.98 -18.35
C ALA A 45 3.95 9.63 -17.21
N ILE A 46 2.64 9.78 -17.43
CA ILE A 46 1.60 9.43 -16.43
C ILE A 46 1.73 7.96 -16.04
N ARG A 47 1.87 7.06 -17.02
CA ARG A 47 2.02 5.63 -16.74
C ARG A 47 3.24 5.31 -15.88
N LYS A 48 4.35 6.02 -16.08
CA LYS A 48 5.57 5.85 -15.27
C LYS A 48 5.33 6.30 -13.83
N ILE A 49 4.69 7.45 -13.63
CA ILE A 49 4.33 7.96 -12.30
C ILE A 49 3.41 6.97 -11.57
N GLU A 50 2.34 6.52 -12.21
CA GLU A 50 1.39 5.58 -11.60
C GLU A 50 2.03 4.21 -11.32
N LYS A 51 2.97 3.76 -12.17
CA LYS A 51 3.76 2.56 -11.89
C LYS A 51 4.61 2.73 -10.64
N THR A 52 5.27 3.87 -10.46
CA THR A 52 6.08 4.14 -9.26
C THR A 52 5.20 4.21 -8.01
N LYS A 53 4.04 4.87 -8.07
CA LYS A 53 3.05 4.87 -6.98
C LYS A 53 2.62 3.44 -6.61
N ALA A 54 2.33 2.60 -7.61
CA ALA A 54 1.96 1.20 -7.39
C ALA A 54 3.10 0.37 -6.78
N GLN A 55 4.35 0.58 -7.19
CA GLN A 55 5.52 -0.10 -6.61
C GLN A 55 5.72 0.26 -5.14
N VAL A 56 5.54 1.53 -4.76
CA VAL A 56 5.61 1.97 -3.37
C VAL A 56 4.51 1.28 -2.55
N ARG A 57 3.29 1.23 -3.08
CA ARG A 57 2.17 0.53 -2.43
C ARG A 57 2.41 -0.96 -2.25
N GLU A 58 2.94 -1.63 -3.27
CA GLU A 58 3.23 -3.06 -3.23
C GLU A 58 4.16 -3.42 -2.06
N LYS A 59 5.18 -2.60 -1.78
CA LYS A 59 6.10 -2.81 -0.65
C LYS A 59 5.38 -2.86 0.70
N VAL A 60 4.36 -2.03 0.88
CA VAL A 60 3.57 -1.97 2.12
C VAL A 60 2.52 -3.08 2.13
N GLU A 61 1.83 -3.31 1.02
CA GLU A 61 0.78 -4.32 0.90
C GLU A 61 1.32 -5.76 1.00
N HIS A 62 2.58 -6.00 0.63
CA HIS A 62 3.17 -7.34 0.61
C HIS A 62 3.26 -7.98 2.01
N PRO A 63 3.82 -7.33 3.06
CA PRO A 63 3.75 -7.83 4.44
C PRO A 63 2.33 -8.16 4.90
N PHE A 64 1.34 -7.29 4.62
CA PHE A 64 -0.06 -7.57 4.98
C PHE A 64 -0.60 -8.81 4.29
N ARG A 65 -0.25 -9.03 3.01
CA ARG A 65 -0.63 -10.25 2.29
C ARG A 65 -0.03 -11.49 2.94
N VAL A 66 1.25 -11.45 3.34
CA VAL A 66 1.91 -12.55 4.05
C VAL A 66 1.18 -12.83 5.37
N ILE A 67 0.91 -11.80 6.17
CA ILE A 67 0.18 -11.93 7.44
C ILE A 67 -1.19 -12.58 7.25
N LYS A 68 -1.97 -12.09 6.27
CA LYS A 68 -3.34 -12.58 6.04
C LYS A 68 -3.37 -13.99 5.44
N ARG A 69 -2.54 -14.26 4.43
CA ARG A 69 -2.59 -15.51 3.65
C ARG A 69 -1.71 -16.61 4.21
N GLN A 70 -0.46 -16.29 4.59
CA GLN A 70 0.49 -17.30 5.06
C GLN A 70 0.32 -17.61 6.54
N PHE A 71 0.04 -16.58 7.35
CA PHE A 71 -0.19 -16.74 8.80
C PHE A 71 -1.68 -16.82 9.19
N GLY A 72 -2.60 -16.69 8.22
CA GLY A 72 -4.05 -16.88 8.45
C GLY A 72 -4.69 -15.82 9.36
N TYR A 73 -4.10 -14.63 9.49
CA TYR A 73 -4.66 -13.56 10.33
C TYR A 73 -5.79 -12.82 9.60
N GLU A 74 -6.93 -13.49 9.45
CA GLU A 74 -8.13 -12.92 8.82
C GLU A 74 -9.04 -12.21 9.83
N ASN A 75 -9.05 -12.65 11.09
CA ASN A 75 -9.87 -12.12 12.18
C ASN A 75 -9.08 -11.94 13.48
N VAL A 76 -9.52 -11.00 14.32
CA VAL A 76 -9.00 -10.83 15.69
C VAL A 76 -9.33 -12.05 16.54
N ARG A 77 -8.35 -12.58 17.27
CA ARG A 77 -8.53 -13.82 18.05
C ARG A 77 -8.78 -13.56 19.53
N PHE A 78 -8.29 -12.45 20.06
CA PHE A 78 -8.31 -12.18 21.50
C PHE A 78 -9.40 -11.18 21.88
N ARG A 79 -9.97 -11.35 23.07
CA ARG A 79 -10.80 -10.32 23.71
C ARG A 79 -9.87 -9.27 24.34
N GLY A 80 -9.71 -8.13 23.66
CA GLY A 80 -8.92 -6.99 24.12
C GLY A 80 -7.97 -6.43 23.06
N VAL A 81 -7.93 -5.10 22.93
CA VAL A 81 -7.10 -4.39 21.94
C VAL A 81 -5.62 -4.71 22.13
N ALA A 82 -5.11 -4.61 23.37
CA ALA A 82 -3.70 -4.83 23.67
C ALA A 82 -3.19 -6.22 23.22
N LYS A 83 -3.98 -7.27 23.44
CA LYS A 83 -3.61 -8.65 23.04
C LYS A 83 -3.58 -8.82 21.52
N ASN A 84 -4.52 -8.21 20.80
CA ASN A 84 -4.52 -8.26 19.35
C ASN A 84 -3.37 -7.42 18.76
N THR A 85 -3.06 -6.26 19.35
CA THR A 85 -1.92 -5.44 18.95
C THR A 85 -0.61 -6.20 19.12
N ALA A 86 -0.40 -6.84 20.28
CA ALA A 86 0.78 -7.68 20.52
C ALA A 86 0.88 -8.81 19.50
N GLN A 87 -0.22 -9.51 19.20
CA GLN A 87 -0.25 -10.54 18.17
C GLN A 87 0.13 -9.98 16.78
N MET A 88 -0.42 -8.82 16.40
CA MET A 88 -0.11 -8.18 15.12
C MET A 88 1.37 -7.82 15.01
N VAL A 89 1.95 -7.21 16.05
CA VAL A 89 3.37 -6.84 16.09
C VAL A 89 4.26 -8.08 15.90
N THR A 90 3.93 -9.17 16.59
CA THR A 90 4.65 -10.44 16.42
C THR A 90 4.52 -10.99 15.00
N LEU A 91 3.34 -10.93 14.39
CA LEU A 91 3.12 -11.38 13.01
C LEU A 91 3.89 -10.53 11.99
N PHE A 92 4.04 -9.23 12.24
CA PHE A 92 4.91 -8.37 11.42
C PHE A 92 6.37 -8.78 11.53
N ALA A 93 6.89 -9.04 12.73
CA ALA A 93 8.24 -9.54 12.93
C ALA A 93 8.47 -10.87 12.20
N LEU A 94 7.53 -11.82 12.33
CA LEU A 94 7.59 -13.10 11.63
C LEU A 94 7.47 -12.95 10.12
N SER A 95 6.70 -11.99 9.62
CA SER A 95 6.59 -11.72 8.20
C SER A 95 7.89 -11.17 7.61
N ASN A 96 8.60 -10.31 8.36
CA ASN A 96 9.93 -9.87 7.98
C ASN A 96 10.90 -11.04 7.86
N LEU A 97 10.89 -11.95 8.83
CA LEU A 97 11.69 -13.17 8.79
C LEU A 97 11.32 -14.06 7.59
N TRP A 98 10.03 -14.27 7.35
CA TRP A 98 9.54 -15.07 6.22
C TRP A 98 9.93 -14.48 4.86
N MET A 99 9.95 -13.16 4.72
CA MET A 99 10.43 -12.47 3.52
C MET A 99 11.95 -12.63 3.34
N ALA A 100 12.71 -12.54 4.42
CA ALA A 100 14.16 -12.70 4.41
C ALA A 100 14.63 -14.16 4.28
N ARG A 101 13.73 -15.15 4.36
CA ARG A 101 14.06 -16.59 4.39
C ARG A 101 15.02 -17.04 3.29
N ARG A 102 14.90 -16.47 2.08
CA ARG A 102 15.78 -16.83 0.94
C ARG A 102 17.21 -16.36 1.14
N HIS A 103 17.44 -15.30 1.92
CA HIS A 103 18.78 -14.85 2.27
C HIS A 103 19.31 -15.62 3.47
N LEU A 104 18.44 -15.96 4.43
CA LEU A 104 18.83 -16.63 5.67
C LEU A 104 19.06 -18.15 5.54
N VAL A 105 18.43 -18.81 4.57
CA VAL A 105 18.54 -20.26 4.34
C VAL A 105 19.55 -20.58 3.22
N SER A 106 20.08 -19.56 2.55
CA SER A 106 21.05 -19.71 1.46
C SER A 106 22.51 -19.52 1.88
N ASP A 107 22.77 -19.32 3.17
CA ASP A 107 24.12 -19.43 3.74
C ASP A 107 24.33 -20.89 4.20
N PRO A 108 25.24 -21.66 3.57
CA PRO A 108 25.67 -22.97 4.05
C PRO A 108 26.56 -22.88 5.30
#